data_AF-A0A4Q0AWI5-F1
#
_entry.id   AF-A0A4Q0AWI5-F1
#
_cell.length_a   1.000
_cell.length_b   1.000
_cell.length_c   1.000
_cell.angle_alpha   90.00
_cell.angle_beta   90.00
_cell.angle_gamma   90.00
#
_symmetry.space_group_name_H-M   'P 1'
#
loop_
_entity.id
_entity.type
_entity.pdbx_description
1 polymer ?
#
loop_
_entity_poly.entity_id
_entity_poly.type
_entity_poly.pdbx_seq_one_letter_code
_entity_poly.pdbx_strand_id
1 'polypeptide(L)'
;MRYLIIGFLTLLFACNRPYYKMAKNYPHVPPYSTNAIPDYANLNDWAAHPYKKDPADSVPRPLSNGFQPDSTADVFFIHPTTYTEKERSFGWNAPINHTKLNAKTDYSTILYQASIFNAAGRIFAPRYRQAHLSAYFPKNSADSLHAMAAFQEAYSDVKAAFEYYLQHWNHGRPIIIASHSQGSTHAIRLLKEFFDGKFLQQQLVVAYVVGMPVGCPTSI
;
A
#
# COMPACT_ATOMS: atom_id res chain seq x y z
N MET A 1 36.58 -0.46 51.11
CA MET A 1 36.02 -0.12 49.79
C MET A 1 35.41 -1.38 49.18
N ARG A 2 34.08 -1.53 49.22
CA ARG A 2 33.36 -2.59 48.50
C ARG A 2 32.72 -1.95 47.27
N TYR A 3 33.24 -2.27 46.09
CA TYR A 3 32.71 -1.80 44.83
C TYR A 3 31.36 -2.48 44.56
N LEU A 4 30.28 -1.68 44.52
CA LEU A 4 28.97 -2.11 44.08
C LEU A 4 29.01 -2.19 42.55
N ILE A 5 29.07 -3.40 41.99
CA ILE A 5 28.95 -3.62 40.55
C ILE A 5 27.48 -3.41 40.20
N ILE A 6 27.15 -2.24 39.65
CA ILE A 6 25.85 -1.96 39.06
C ILE A 6 25.79 -2.75 37.75
N GLY A 7 25.12 -3.90 37.78
CA GLY A 7 24.80 -4.69 36.59
C GLY A 7 23.89 -3.88 35.66
N PHE A 8 24.44 -3.39 34.57
CA PHE A 8 23.69 -2.76 33.48
C PHE A 8 22.88 -3.87 32.79
N LEU A 9 21.62 -4.03 33.19
CA LEU A 9 20.68 -4.93 32.52
C LEU A 9 20.39 -4.35 31.14
N THR A 10 21.10 -4.84 30.13
CA THR A 10 20.84 -4.52 28.73
C THR A 10 19.47 -5.09 28.38
N LEU A 11 18.46 -4.21 28.34
CA LEU A 11 17.17 -4.49 27.72
C LEU A 11 17.44 -4.77 26.24
N LEU A 12 17.58 -6.05 25.91
CA LEU A 12 17.44 -6.54 24.54
C LEU A 12 16.01 -6.23 24.11
N PHE A 13 15.81 -5.05 23.52
CA PHE A 13 14.65 -4.79 22.67
C PHE A 13 14.78 -5.70 21.46
N ALA A 14 14.40 -6.97 21.63
CA ALA A 14 14.07 -7.82 20.50
C ALA A 14 13.08 -7.02 19.65
N CYS A 15 13.38 -6.87 18.36
CA CYS A 15 12.47 -6.27 17.38
C CYS A 15 11.21 -7.13 17.31
N ASN A 16 10.31 -6.97 18.27
CA ASN A 16 9.00 -7.56 18.23
C ASN A 16 8.31 -6.93 17.02
N ARG A 17 8.06 -7.72 15.99
CA ARG A 17 7.31 -7.31 14.80
C ARG A 17 5.85 -7.63 15.12
N PRO A 18 5.09 -6.72 15.77
CA PRO A 18 3.79 -7.04 16.36
C PRO A 18 2.79 -7.55 15.30
N TYR A 19 2.94 -7.09 14.05
CA TYR A 19 2.13 -7.50 12.91
C TYR A 19 2.25 -8.99 12.56
N TYR A 20 3.34 -9.69 12.89
CA TYR A 20 3.45 -11.13 12.60
C TYR A 20 2.43 -11.97 13.35
N LYS A 21 1.98 -11.52 14.53
CA LYS A 21 0.88 -12.19 15.25
C LYS A 21 -0.45 -12.10 14.50
N MET A 22 -0.60 -11.09 13.63
CA MET A 22 -1.80 -10.88 12.82
C MET A 22 -1.78 -11.69 11.52
N ALA A 23 -0.65 -12.28 11.12
CA ALA A 23 -0.55 -13.08 9.89
C ALA A 23 -1.53 -14.28 9.87
N LYS A 24 -1.95 -14.77 11.05
CA LYS A 24 -2.96 -15.82 11.20
C LYS A 24 -4.37 -15.40 10.71
N ASN A 25 -4.62 -14.11 10.53
CA ASN A 25 -5.92 -13.58 10.10
C ASN A 25 -6.09 -13.61 8.57
N TYR A 26 -5.06 -14.00 7.82
CA TYR A 26 -5.09 -14.03 6.36
C TYR A 26 -5.22 -15.47 5.88
N PRO A 27 -6.01 -15.73 4.83
CA PRO A 27 -6.13 -17.05 4.25
C PRO A 27 -4.74 -17.54 3.82
N HIS A 28 -4.31 -18.64 4.43
CA HIS A 28 -3.04 -19.27 4.10
C HIS A 28 -3.27 -20.30 3.00
N VAL A 29 -2.85 -19.98 1.78
CA VAL A 29 -2.87 -20.93 0.66
C VAL A 29 -1.43 -21.11 0.16
N PRO A 30 -0.64 -21.99 0.79
CA PRO A 30 0.64 -22.40 0.25
C PRO A 30 0.43 -23.29 -1.00
N PRO A 31 1.33 -23.25 -1.99
CA PRO A 31 2.53 -22.42 -2.04
C PRO A 31 2.21 -20.95 -2.35
N TYR A 32 2.97 -20.02 -1.75
CA TYR A 32 2.95 -18.63 -2.20
C TYR A 32 3.47 -18.57 -3.63
N SER A 33 2.66 -18.05 -4.55
CA SER A 33 3.02 -17.96 -5.97
C SER A 33 3.25 -16.51 -6.34
N THR A 34 4.41 -16.22 -6.90
CA THR A 34 4.71 -14.91 -7.51
C THR A 34 3.92 -14.67 -8.79
N ASN A 35 3.36 -15.75 -9.37
CA ASN A 35 2.55 -15.68 -10.60
C ASN A 35 1.05 -15.55 -10.29
N ALA A 36 0.65 -15.54 -9.02
CA ALA A 36 -0.74 -15.30 -8.65
C ALA A 36 -1.10 -13.85 -8.98
N ILE A 37 -2.02 -13.69 -9.92
CA ILE A 37 -2.57 -12.39 -10.32
C ILE A 37 -3.69 -12.03 -9.32
N PRO A 38 -3.72 -10.81 -8.77
CA PRO A 38 -4.81 -10.37 -7.90
C PRO A 38 -6.16 -10.39 -8.63
N ASP A 39 -7.22 -10.84 -7.96
CA ASP A 39 -8.60 -10.74 -8.43
C ASP A 39 -9.34 -9.68 -7.61
N TYR A 40 -9.54 -8.50 -8.18
CA TYR A 40 -10.16 -7.38 -7.48
C TYR A 40 -11.67 -7.52 -7.27
N ALA A 41 -12.31 -8.58 -7.79
CA ALA A 41 -13.63 -9.00 -7.33
C ALA A 41 -13.60 -9.62 -5.93
N ASN A 42 -12.45 -10.18 -5.52
CA ASN A 42 -12.24 -10.74 -4.20
C ASN A 42 -11.80 -9.67 -3.20
N LEU A 43 -12.60 -9.43 -2.17
CA LEU A 43 -12.29 -8.45 -1.10
C LEU A 43 -10.97 -8.72 -0.37
N ASN A 44 -10.42 -9.94 -0.42
CA ASN A 44 -9.14 -10.27 0.21
C ASN A 44 -7.93 -9.67 -0.52
N ASP A 45 -8.08 -9.40 -1.82
CA ASP A 45 -7.06 -8.74 -2.65
C ASP A 45 -7.11 -7.21 -2.52
N TRP A 46 -7.94 -6.70 -1.63
CA TRP A 46 -7.91 -5.33 -1.14
C TRP A 46 -7.26 -5.30 0.26
N ALA A 47 -6.25 -4.44 0.41
CA ALA A 47 -5.67 -4.14 1.71
C ALA A 47 -6.70 -3.38 2.58
N ALA A 48 -7.39 -2.41 1.97
CA ALA A 48 -8.54 -1.72 2.56
C ALA A 48 -9.73 -1.64 1.60
N HIS A 49 -10.95 -1.82 2.10
CA HIS A 49 -12.17 -1.72 1.30
C HIS A 49 -13.38 -1.35 2.17
N PRO A 50 -14.35 -0.53 1.70
CA PRO A 50 -15.47 -0.06 2.53
C PRO A 50 -16.43 -1.18 3.01
N TYR A 51 -16.36 -2.35 2.38
CA TYR A 51 -17.16 -3.54 2.74
C TYR A 51 -16.33 -4.59 3.49
N LYS A 52 -15.17 -4.21 4.02
CA LYS A 52 -14.25 -5.05 4.78
C LYS A 52 -13.88 -4.32 6.06
N LYS A 53 -13.91 -5.01 7.21
CA LYS A 53 -13.32 -4.47 8.43
C LYS A 53 -11.81 -4.60 8.33
N ASP A 54 -11.09 -3.48 8.34
CA ASP A 54 -9.65 -3.47 8.19
C ASP A 54 -8.99 -2.32 8.97
N PRO A 55 -7.64 -2.26 9.05
CA PRO A 55 -6.97 -1.23 9.84
C PRO A 55 -7.19 0.21 9.36
N ALA A 56 -7.67 0.45 8.13
CA ALA A 56 -7.99 1.81 7.66
C ALA A 56 -9.19 2.40 8.41
N ASP A 57 -10.04 1.57 9.00
CA ASP A 57 -11.17 2.04 9.83
C ASP A 57 -10.74 2.52 11.23
N SER A 58 -9.44 2.48 11.54
CA SER A 58 -8.96 2.80 12.87
C SER A 58 -9.04 4.30 13.13
N VAL A 59 -9.59 4.65 14.28
CA VAL A 59 -9.70 6.04 14.76
C VAL A 59 -8.95 6.14 16.09
N PRO A 60 -8.05 7.13 16.27
CA PRO A 60 -7.40 7.37 17.55
C PRO A 60 -8.43 7.55 18.67
N ARG A 61 -8.17 6.96 19.84
CA ARG A 61 -9.11 7.01 20.99
C ARG A 61 -9.64 8.43 21.32
N PRO A 62 -8.82 9.50 21.32
CA PRO A 62 -9.31 10.85 21.57
C PRO A 62 -10.35 11.35 20.54
N LEU A 63 -10.37 10.79 19.33
CA LEU A 63 -11.25 11.17 18.23
C LEU A 63 -12.40 10.15 18.01
N SER A 64 -12.41 9.04 18.75
CA SER A 64 -13.36 7.94 18.54
C SER A 64 -14.80 8.27 18.94
N ASN A 65 -14.98 9.19 19.89
CA ASN A 65 -16.31 9.56 20.36
C ASN A 65 -17.03 10.43 19.31
N GLY A 66 -18.16 9.95 18.81
CA GLY A 66 -18.95 10.65 17.79
C GLY A 66 -18.36 10.62 16.38
N PHE A 67 -17.31 9.84 16.13
CA PHE A 67 -16.75 9.68 14.79
C PHE A 67 -17.78 9.08 13.83
N GLN A 68 -17.97 9.74 12.69
CA GLN A 68 -18.80 9.27 11.58
C GLN A 68 -17.95 9.24 10.31
N PRO A 69 -17.80 8.07 9.67
CA PRO A 69 -17.12 8.00 8.37
C PRO A 69 -17.84 8.85 7.33
N ASP A 70 -17.08 9.58 6.52
CA ASP A 70 -17.62 10.27 5.34
C ASP A 70 -17.67 9.29 4.15
N SER A 71 -18.73 9.38 3.35
CA SER A 71 -18.92 8.58 2.14
C SER A 71 -19.16 9.43 0.88
N THR A 72 -18.93 10.74 0.98
CA THR A 72 -19.14 11.71 -0.10
C THR A 72 -18.14 11.51 -1.23
N ALA A 73 -16.88 11.27 -0.88
CA ALA A 73 -15.80 10.98 -1.83
C ALA A 73 -15.26 9.56 -1.64
N ASP A 74 -14.53 9.09 -2.64
CA ASP A 74 -13.78 7.86 -2.60
C ASP A 74 -12.28 8.17 -2.57
N VAL A 75 -11.55 7.48 -1.70
CA VAL A 75 -10.10 7.62 -1.56
C VAL A 75 -9.45 6.36 -2.12
N PHE A 76 -8.80 6.50 -3.27
CA PHE A 76 -7.97 5.43 -3.83
C PHE A 76 -6.55 5.57 -3.30
N PHE A 77 -6.23 4.78 -2.27
CA PHE A 77 -4.96 4.82 -1.56
C PHE A 77 -3.98 3.76 -2.09
N ILE A 78 -2.84 4.21 -2.63
CA ILE A 78 -1.79 3.34 -3.13
C ILE A 78 -0.65 3.30 -2.09
N HIS A 79 -0.59 2.20 -1.35
CA HIS A 79 0.35 2.02 -0.25
C HIS A 79 1.82 1.93 -0.75
N PRO A 80 2.84 2.15 0.09
CA PRO A 80 4.24 1.96 -0.31
C PRO A 80 4.60 0.47 -0.35
N THR A 81 5.83 0.15 -0.74
CA THR A 81 6.35 -1.22 -0.56
C THR A 81 6.62 -1.47 0.92
N THR A 82 6.09 -2.58 1.42
CA THR A 82 6.44 -3.18 2.71
C THR A 82 7.32 -4.42 2.53
N TYR A 83 7.63 -4.77 1.26
CA TYR A 83 8.55 -5.83 0.90
C TYR A 83 9.99 -5.30 0.97
N THR A 84 10.54 -5.36 2.17
CA THR A 84 11.81 -4.70 2.54
C THR A 84 12.80 -5.64 3.23
N GLU A 85 12.56 -6.96 3.22
CA GLU A 85 13.47 -7.92 3.85
C GLU A 85 14.72 -8.10 2.99
N LYS A 86 15.89 -8.04 3.62
CA LYS A 86 17.19 -8.08 2.93
C LYS A 86 17.31 -9.22 1.90
N GLU A 87 16.83 -10.41 2.26
CA GLU A 87 17.00 -11.63 1.48
C GLU A 87 16.14 -11.70 0.21
N ARG A 88 15.17 -10.78 0.01
CA ARG A 88 14.29 -10.75 -1.17
C ARG A 88 13.81 -12.15 -1.58
N SER A 89 13.29 -12.91 -0.61
CA SER A 89 13.07 -14.35 -0.71
C SER A 89 12.06 -14.80 -1.78
N PHE A 90 11.29 -13.86 -2.34
CA PHE A 90 10.30 -14.11 -3.39
C PHE A 90 10.70 -13.50 -4.73
N GLY A 91 11.96 -13.09 -4.89
CA GLY A 91 12.40 -12.38 -6.09
C GLY A 91 11.93 -10.92 -6.10
N TRP A 92 11.85 -10.32 -7.28
CA TRP A 92 11.69 -8.87 -7.42
C TRP A 92 10.31 -8.34 -7.01
N ASN A 93 9.28 -9.18 -7.04
CA ASN A 93 7.92 -8.83 -6.63
C ASN A 93 7.44 -9.76 -5.52
N ALA A 94 6.70 -9.21 -4.57
CA ALA A 94 6.12 -9.99 -3.50
C ALA A 94 4.93 -10.84 -4.00
N PRO A 95 4.72 -12.05 -3.45
CA PRO A 95 3.50 -12.82 -3.70
C PRO A 95 2.30 -12.10 -3.08
N ILE A 96 1.21 -12.00 -3.84
CA ILE A 96 0.00 -11.30 -3.38
C ILE A 96 -0.62 -11.95 -2.12
N ASN A 97 -0.48 -13.27 -2.00
CA ASN A 97 -1.05 -14.06 -0.91
C ASN A 97 -0.11 -14.26 0.29
N HIS A 98 1.03 -13.56 0.35
CA HIS A 98 2.00 -13.73 1.44
C HIS A 98 1.50 -13.12 2.77
N THR A 99 0.97 -13.97 3.66
CA THR A 99 0.25 -13.55 4.88
C THR A 99 1.03 -12.63 5.81
N LYS A 100 2.32 -12.90 6.03
CA LYS A 100 3.19 -12.06 6.88
C LYS A 100 3.44 -10.68 6.28
N LEU A 101 3.52 -10.59 4.95
CA LEU A 101 3.67 -9.31 4.26
C LEU A 101 2.35 -8.54 4.28
N ASN A 102 1.23 -9.23 4.00
CA ASN A 102 -0.10 -8.63 4.08
C ASN A 102 -0.40 -8.08 5.47
N ALA A 103 -0.08 -8.83 6.53
CA ALA A 103 -0.16 -8.33 7.90
C ALA A 103 0.74 -7.12 8.13
N LYS A 104 1.96 -7.10 7.58
CA LYS A 104 2.86 -5.94 7.66
C LYS A 104 2.24 -4.74 6.94
N THR A 105 1.72 -4.87 5.73
CA THR A 105 1.05 -3.80 4.97
C THR A 105 -0.12 -3.24 5.76
N ASP A 106 -1.03 -4.11 6.22
CA ASP A 106 -2.27 -3.71 6.86
C ASP A 106 -2.01 -3.01 8.22
N TYR A 107 -1.17 -3.59 9.07
CA TYR A 107 -0.89 -3.06 10.41
C TYR A 107 0.28 -2.07 10.46
N SER A 108 0.74 -1.57 9.31
CA SER A 108 1.64 -0.43 9.25
C SER A 108 1.11 0.66 8.34
N THR A 109 1.18 0.48 7.02
CA THR A 109 0.88 1.54 6.07
C THR A 109 -0.62 1.81 5.98
N ILE A 110 -1.45 0.77 5.99
CA ILE A 110 -2.91 0.97 5.99
C ILE A 110 -3.35 1.60 7.33
N LEU A 111 -2.89 1.05 8.46
CA LEU A 111 -3.20 1.57 9.79
C LEU A 111 -2.73 3.01 10.04
N TYR A 112 -1.53 3.39 9.60
CA TYR A 112 -0.93 4.69 9.97
C TYR A 112 -0.96 5.74 8.85
N GLN A 113 -1.18 5.35 7.59
CA GLN A 113 -1.20 6.28 6.45
C GLN A 113 -2.56 6.34 5.77
N ALA A 114 -3.23 5.20 5.56
CA ALA A 114 -4.54 5.21 4.91
C ALA A 114 -5.65 5.67 5.87
N SER A 115 -5.58 5.28 7.15
CA SER A 115 -6.67 5.52 8.10
C SER A 115 -7.01 6.99 8.33
N ILE A 116 -6.08 7.92 8.09
CA ILE A 116 -6.36 9.36 8.20
C ILE A 116 -7.49 9.81 7.25
N PHE A 117 -7.67 9.09 6.15
CA PHE A 117 -8.66 9.41 5.12
C PHE A 117 -10.06 8.87 5.42
N ASN A 118 -10.25 8.11 6.50
CA ASN A 118 -11.57 7.53 6.82
C ASN A 118 -12.59 8.60 7.27
N ALA A 119 -12.11 9.79 7.62
CA ALA A 119 -12.92 10.98 7.87
C ALA A 119 -13.28 11.75 6.58
N ALA A 120 -12.65 11.43 5.44
CA ALA A 120 -12.81 12.16 4.18
C ALA A 120 -13.55 11.36 3.11
N GLY A 121 -13.59 10.03 3.21
CA GLY A 121 -14.25 9.21 2.22
C GLY A 121 -14.09 7.71 2.43
N ARG A 122 -14.70 6.96 1.51
CA ARG A 122 -14.59 5.51 1.43
C ARG A 122 -13.19 5.13 0.93
N ILE A 123 -12.43 4.35 1.71
CA ILE A 123 -11.06 3.99 1.35
C ILE A 123 -11.02 2.69 0.53
N PHE A 124 -10.39 2.76 -0.63
CA PHE A 124 -10.03 1.63 -1.48
C PHE A 124 -8.51 1.57 -1.58
N ALA A 125 -7.90 0.50 -1.07
CA ALA A 125 -6.46 0.28 -1.19
C ALA A 125 -6.19 -1.13 -1.72
N PRO A 126 -5.72 -1.30 -2.96
CA PRO A 126 -5.49 -2.63 -3.51
C PRO A 126 -4.27 -3.27 -2.88
N ARG A 127 -4.29 -4.60 -2.74
CA ARG A 127 -3.04 -5.36 -2.71
C ARG A 127 -2.53 -5.45 -4.13
N TYR A 128 -1.23 -5.32 -4.30
CA TYR A 128 -0.55 -5.50 -5.57
C TYR A 128 0.78 -6.21 -5.33
N ARG A 129 1.34 -6.82 -6.38
CA ARG A 129 2.66 -7.47 -6.33
C ARG A 129 3.77 -6.43 -6.20
N GLN A 130 3.91 -5.90 -4.98
CA GLN A 130 4.86 -4.84 -4.62
C GLN A 130 6.28 -5.20 -5.07
N ALA A 131 6.95 -4.28 -5.77
CA ALA A 131 8.36 -4.45 -6.06
C ALA A 131 9.18 -4.34 -4.77
N HIS A 132 10.23 -5.16 -4.65
CA HIS A 132 11.13 -5.12 -3.50
C HIS A 132 11.81 -3.76 -3.36
N LEU A 133 12.08 -3.30 -2.13
CA LEU A 133 12.76 -2.02 -1.88
C LEU A 133 14.08 -1.86 -2.66
N SER A 134 14.82 -2.94 -2.87
CA SER A 134 16.07 -2.93 -3.65
C SER A 134 15.87 -2.54 -5.12
N ALA A 135 14.65 -2.57 -5.66
CA ALA A 135 14.36 -2.11 -7.03
C ALA A 135 14.66 -0.62 -7.24
N TYR A 136 14.70 0.17 -6.16
CA TYR A 136 15.16 1.56 -6.22
C TYR A 136 16.69 1.72 -6.22
N PHE A 137 17.43 0.65 -5.97
CA PHE A 137 18.89 0.67 -5.84
C PHE A 137 19.56 -0.43 -6.69
N PRO A 138 19.31 -0.46 -8.02
CA PRO A 138 19.93 -1.45 -8.89
C PRO A 138 21.45 -1.28 -8.91
N LYS A 139 22.20 -2.38 -8.89
CA LYS A 139 23.68 -2.35 -8.83
C LYS A 139 24.35 -2.50 -10.19
N ASN A 140 23.61 -2.97 -11.19
CA ASN A 140 24.09 -3.23 -12.54
C ASN A 140 22.92 -3.16 -13.54
N SER A 141 23.22 -3.23 -14.84
CA SER A 141 22.21 -3.12 -15.89
C SER A 141 21.15 -4.23 -15.85
N ALA A 142 21.50 -5.45 -15.45
CA ALA A 142 20.54 -6.54 -15.31
C ALA A 142 19.56 -6.27 -14.16
N ASP A 143 20.05 -5.78 -13.02
CA ASP A 143 19.21 -5.34 -11.89
C ASP A 143 18.26 -4.22 -12.32
N SER A 144 18.72 -3.26 -13.13
CA SER A 144 17.86 -2.19 -13.65
C SER A 144 16.71 -2.72 -14.50
N LEU A 145 16.97 -3.71 -15.36
CA LEU A 145 15.94 -4.35 -16.18
C LEU A 145 14.92 -5.09 -15.31
N HIS A 146 15.38 -5.83 -14.31
CA HIS A 146 14.49 -6.52 -13.37
C HIS A 146 13.69 -5.56 -12.51
N ALA A 147 14.29 -4.48 -12.01
CA ALA A 147 13.60 -3.45 -11.25
C ALA A 147 12.50 -2.80 -12.10
N MET A 148 12.79 -2.48 -13.36
CA MET A 148 11.81 -1.92 -14.28
C MET A 148 10.65 -2.90 -14.52
N ALA A 149 10.94 -4.17 -14.81
CA ALA A 149 9.92 -5.21 -14.95
C ALA A 149 9.05 -5.33 -13.68
N ALA A 150 9.67 -5.26 -12.51
CA ALA A 150 8.99 -5.34 -11.23
C ALA A 150 8.03 -4.17 -10.99
N PHE A 151 8.46 -2.94 -11.31
CA PHE A 151 7.58 -1.77 -11.23
C PHE A 151 6.46 -1.81 -12.27
N GLN A 152 6.70 -2.38 -13.45
CA GLN A 152 5.66 -2.57 -14.48
C GLN A 152 4.59 -3.56 -14.02
N GLU A 153 5.01 -4.70 -13.47
CA GLU A 153 4.10 -5.70 -12.92
C GLU A 153 3.26 -5.10 -11.77
N ALA A 154 3.92 -4.46 -10.79
CA ALA A 154 3.25 -3.79 -9.69
C ALA A 154 2.26 -2.71 -10.16
N TYR A 155 2.62 -1.92 -11.18
CA TYR A 155 1.71 -0.92 -11.75
C TYR A 155 0.52 -1.57 -12.46
N SER A 156 0.71 -2.68 -13.17
CA SER A 156 -0.37 -3.37 -13.87
C SER A 156 -1.47 -3.83 -12.90
N ASP A 157 -1.09 -4.32 -11.72
CA ASP A 157 -2.01 -4.66 -10.64
C ASP A 157 -2.74 -3.42 -10.10
N VAL A 158 -2.02 -2.33 -9.78
CA VAL A 158 -2.63 -1.08 -9.32
C VAL A 158 -3.62 -0.51 -10.34
N LYS A 159 -3.28 -0.57 -11.63
CA LYS A 159 -4.14 -0.14 -12.72
C LYS A 159 -5.40 -1.01 -12.80
N ALA A 160 -5.25 -2.33 -12.78
CA ALA A 160 -6.38 -3.26 -12.80
C ALA A 160 -7.32 -3.04 -11.61
N ALA A 161 -6.78 -2.77 -10.42
CA ALA A 161 -7.58 -2.41 -9.25
C ALA A 161 -8.37 -1.12 -9.46
N PHE A 162 -7.71 -0.09 -10.02
CA PHE A 162 -8.34 1.20 -10.25
C PHE A 162 -9.45 1.10 -11.29
N GLU A 163 -9.22 0.38 -12.38
CA GLU A 163 -10.22 0.10 -13.41
C GLU A 163 -11.42 -0.66 -12.81
N TYR A 164 -11.17 -1.69 -11.99
CA TYR A 164 -12.22 -2.42 -11.28
C TYR A 164 -13.01 -1.51 -10.34
N TYR A 165 -12.31 -0.67 -9.56
CA TYR A 165 -12.94 0.31 -8.68
C TYR A 165 -13.85 1.29 -9.43
N LEU A 166 -13.39 1.83 -10.56
CA LEU A 166 -14.19 2.74 -11.38
C LEU A 166 -15.45 2.06 -11.92
N GLN A 167 -15.33 0.81 -12.38
CA GLN A 167 -16.42 0.07 -12.99
C GLN A 167 -17.47 -0.41 -11.97
N HIS A 168 -17.05 -0.78 -10.77
CA HIS A 168 -17.91 -1.50 -9.82
C HIS A 168 -18.28 -0.72 -8.56
N TRP A 169 -17.51 0.31 -8.17
CA TRP A 169 -17.63 0.92 -6.84
C TRP A 169 -17.79 2.43 -6.86
N ASN A 170 -17.13 3.14 -7.78
CA ASN A 170 -17.08 4.60 -7.77
C ASN A 170 -18.46 5.24 -8.00
N HIS A 171 -19.21 4.76 -9.00
CA HIS A 171 -20.52 5.30 -9.41
C HIS A 171 -20.53 6.83 -9.59
N GLY A 172 -19.46 7.42 -10.11
CA GLY A 172 -19.34 8.86 -10.38
C GLY A 172 -19.04 9.73 -9.16
N ARG A 173 -18.63 9.15 -8.03
CA ARG A 173 -18.23 9.92 -6.85
C ARG A 173 -16.93 10.69 -7.08
N PRO A 174 -16.74 11.85 -6.42
CA PRO A 174 -15.45 12.52 -6.38
C PRO A 174 -14.34 11.59 -5.87
N ILE A 175 -13.16 11.71 -6.45
CA ILE A 175 -12.01 10.83 -6.23
C ILE A 175 -10.88 11.62 -5.59
N ILE A 176 -10.32 11.08 -4.51
CA ILE A 176 -9.06 11.49 -3.91
C ILE A 176 -8.04 10.40 -4.24
N ILE A 177 -6.91 10.78 -4.84
CA ILE A 177 -5.77 9.87 -5.01
C ILE A 177 -4.80 10.15 -3.86
N ALA A 178 -4.47 9.14 -3.07
CA ALA A 178 -3.48 9.27 -2.00
C ALA A 178 -2.43 8.16 -2.13
N SER A 179 -1.17 8.48 -1.89
CA SER A 179 -0.10 7.50 -2.07
C SER A 179 1.16 7.85 -1.28
N HIS A 180 1.99 6.84 -1.06
CA HIS A 180 3.30 7.03 -0.46
C HIS A 180 4.40 6.19 -1.12
N SER A 181 5.62 6.74 -1.26
CA SER A 181 6.82 6.07 -1.76
C SER A 181 6.55 5.28 -3.06
N GLN A 182 6.64 3.95 -3.06
CA GLN A 182 6.33 3.15 -4.26
C GLN A 182 4.91 3.34 -4.78
N GLY A 183 3.95 3.54 -3.89
CA GLY A 183 2.60 3.89 -4.30
C GLY A 183 2.56 5.20 -5.08
N SER A 184 3.43 6.16 -4.77
CA SER A 184 3.55 7.41 -5.52
C SER A 184 4.23 7.23 -6.88
N THR A 185 5.19 6.31 -7.02
CA THR A 185 5.70 5.90 -8.34
C THR A 185 4.55 5.43 -9.25
N HIS A 186 3.59 4.67 -8.70
CA HIS A 186 2.41 4.20 -9.43
C HIS A 186 1.35 5.30 -9.62
N ALA A 187 1.11 6.12 -8.60
CA ALA A 187 0.12 7.20 -8.63
C ALA A 187 0.42 8.24 -9.72
N ILE A 188 1.70 8.62 -9.90
CA ILE A 188 2.12 9.56 -10.96
C ILE A 188 1.67 9.05 -12.33
N ARG A 189 1.92 7.77 -12.61
CA ARG A 189 1.53 7.17 -13.88
C ARG A 189 0.01 7.02 -14.01
N LEU A 190 -0.66 6.60 -12.94
CA LEU A 190 -2.12 6.48 -12.90
C LEU A 190 -2.81 7.83 -13.19
N LEU A 191 -2.35 8.90 -12.53
CA LEU A 191 -2.83 10.26 -12.75
C LEU A 191 -2.64 10.71 -14.21
N LYS A 192 -1.48 10.42 -14.80
CA LYS A 192 -1.22 10.73 -16.20
C LYS A 192 -2.10 9.94 -17.18
N GLU A 193 -2.35 8.65 -16.90
CA GLU A 193 -3.13 7.80 -17.80
C GLU A 193 -4.64 8.08 -17.73
N PHE A 194 -5.18 8.34 -16.53
CA PHE A 194 -6.62 8.42 -16.30
C PHE A 194 -7.17 9.82 -16.10
N PHE A 195 -6.35 10.77 -15.63
CA PHE A 195 -6.82 12.09 -15.24
C PHE A 195 -6.27 13.20 -16.14
N ASP A 196 -4.96 13.27 -16.39
CA ASP A 196 -4.33 14.40 -17.10
C ASP A 196 -4.90 14.60 -18.53
N GLY A 197 -5.68 15.67 -18.71
CA GLY A 197 -6.37 15.99 -19.96
C GLY A 197 -7.51 15.01 -20.31
N LYS A 198 -8.03 14.26 -19.33
CA LYS A 198 -9.10 13.26 -19.50
C LYS A 198 -10.37 13.67 -18.78
N PHE A 199 -11.49 13.07 -19.15
CA PHE A 199 -12.79 13.39 -18.54
C PHE A 199 -12.83 13.12 -17.03
N LEU A 200 -12.15 12.04 -16.56
CA LEU A 200 -12.11 11.69 -15.14
C LEU A 200 -11.43 12.77 -14.28
N GLN A 201 -10.66 13.70 -14.87
CA GLN A 201 -10.10 14.86 -14.17
C GLN A 201 -11.17 15.68 -13.46
N GLN A 202 -12.38 15.75 -14.01
CA GLN A 202 -13.51 16.48 -13.42
C GLN A 202 -13.98 15.87 -12.10
N GLN A 203 -13.67 14.59 -11.85
CA GLN A 203 -13.97 13.91 -10.60
C GLN A 203 -12.81 13.96 -9.60
N LEU A 204 -11.61 14.39 -10.02
CA LEU A 204 -10.44 14.45 -9.11
C LEU A 204 -10.55 15.67 -8.18
N VAL A 205 -10.69 15.41 -6.89
CA VAL A 205 -10.70 16.46 -5.85
C VAL A 205 -9.28 16.92 -5.55
N VAL A 206 -8.40 15.97 -5.24
CA VAL A 206 -7.00 16.22 -4.88
C VAL A 206 -6.16 14.95 -5.04
N ALA A 207 -4.87 15.12 -5.31
CA ALA A 207 -3.89 14.04 -5.33
C ALA A 207 -2.76 14.29 -4.31
N TYR A 208 -2.68 13.47 -3.27
CA TYR A 208 -1.56 13.44 -2.32
C TYR A 208 -0.52 12.41 -2.77
N VAL A 209 0.53 12.88 -3.45
CA VAL A 209 1.58 12.04 -4.05
C VAL A 209 2.88 12.20 -3.26
N VAL A 210 3.05 11.45 -2.17
CA VAL A 210 4.08 11.70 -1.15
C VAL A 210 5.24 10.71 -1.23
N GLY A 211 6.48 11.18 -1.04
CA GLY A 211 7.64 10.29 -0.84
C GLY A 211 8.29 9.79 -2.13
N MET A 212 7.90 10.30 -3.29
CA MET A 212 8.67 10.23 -4.55
C MET A 212 8.65 11.60 -5.24
N PRO A 213 9.73 11.99 -5.95
CA PRO A 213 9.71 13.20 -6.77
C PRO A 213 8.64 13.12 -7.87
N VAL A 214 7.84 14.18 -7.99
CA VAL A 214 6.93 14.37 -9.14
C VAL A 214 7.67 15.24 -10.16
N GLY A 215 8.04 14.64 -11.29
CA GLY A 215 8.73 15.38 -12.36
C GLY A 215 7.79 16.38 -13.04
N CYS A 216 8.34 17.51 -13.51
CA CYS A 216 7.62 18.38 -14.43
C CYS A 216 7.31 17.62 -15.72
N PRO A 217 6.12 17.82 -16.33
CA PRO A 217 5.85 17.30 -17.67
C PRO A 217 6.88 17.88 -18.64
N THR A 218 7.74 17.02 -19.21
CA THR A 218 8.53 17.40 -20.38
C THR A 218 7.64 17.26 -21.60
N SER A 219 7.47 18.34 -22.37
CA SER A 219 6.83 18.31 -23.68
C SER A 219 7.44 17.18 -24.50
N ILE A 220 6.58 16.32 -25.05
CA ILE A 220 6.97 15.22 -25.95
C ILE A 220 7.36 15.81 -27.31
#